data_AF-A0A2K5S3H4-F1
#
_entry.id   AF-A0A2K5S3H4-F1
#
_cell.length_a   1.000
_cell.length_b   1.000
_cell.length_c   1.000
_cell.angle_alpha   90.00
_cell.angle_beta   90.00
_cell.angle_gamma   90.00
#
_symmetry.space_group_name_H-M   'P 1'
#
loop_
_entity.id
_entity.type
_entity.pdbx_description
1 polymer ?
#
loop_
_entity_poly.entity_id
_entity_poly.type
_entity_poly.pdbx_seq_one_letter_code
_entity_poly.pdbx_strand_id
1 'polypeptide(L)'
;MLNKIDIEATDKVEQIKEHVEEKEGIPPQQQRLIYSGKQMNDEKTAANYRILGGLVLHLVLAPRGEGSDGPSILPPYPVAHKEASYILSLSGTPEPLPPPLDAQ
;
A
#
# COMPACT_ATOMS: atom_id res chain seq x y z
N MET A 1 -7.51 17.98 -0.44
CA MET A 1 -8.01 16.96 0.50
C MET A 1 -6.96 15.88 0.57
N LEU A 2 -6.50 15.50 1.76
CA LEU A 2 -5.64 14.32 1.91
C LEU A 2 -6.54 13.09 1.92
N ASN A 3 -6.18 12.07 1.13
CA ASN A 3 -6.89 10.80 1.17
C ASN A 3 -6.50 10.04 2.45
N LYS A 4 -7.41 9.20 2.95
CA LYS A 4 -7.19 8.37 4.13
C LYS A 4 -7.25 6.89 3.75
N ILE A 5 -6.33 6.12 4.31
CA ILE A 5 -6.29 4.66 4.22
C ILE A 5 -6.58 4.14 5.61
N ASP A 6 -7.60 3.30 5.73
CA ASP A 6 -7.87 2.55 6.95
C ASP A 6 -6.95 1.32 6.97
N ILE A 7 -6.26 1.15 8.09
CA ILE A 7 -5.32 0.05 8.32
C ILE A 7 -5.46 -0.42 9.77
N GLU A 8 -5.15 -1.67 10.04
CA GLU A 8 -5.07 -2.18 11.38
C GLU A 8 -3.63 -2.24 11.89
N ALA A 9 -3.44 -2.29 13.21
CA ALA A 9 -2.11 -2.47 13.79
C ALA A 9 -1.54 -3.87 13.45
N THR A 10 -2.42 -4.85 13.26
CA THR A 10 -2.09 -6.23 12.85
C THR A 10 -1.75 -6.34 11.38
N ASP A 11 -2.18 -5.39 10.55
CA ASP A 11 -1.92 -5.42 9.12
C ASP A 11 -0.43 -5.36 8.82
N LYS A 12 -0.05 -6.16 7.83
CA LYS A 12 1.28 -6.07 7.22
C LYS A 12 1.32 -4.92 6.24
N VAL A 13 2.52 -4.39 6.04
CA VAL A 13 2.75 -3.37 5.01
C VAL A 13 2.36 -3.86 3.61
N GLU A 14 2.40 -5.18 3.37
CA GLU A 14 1.86 -5.81 2.16
C GLU A 14 0.36 -5.52 1.97
N GLN A 15 -0.48 -5.80 2.98
CA GLN A 15 -1.93 -5.53 2.95
C GLN A 15 -2.23 -4.04 2.74
N ILE A 16 -1.44 -3.13 3.35
CA ILE A 16 -1.58 -1.69 3.13
C ILE A 16 -1.37 -1.33 1.65
N LYS A 17 -0.42 -2.01 0.96
CA LYS A 17 -0.19 -1.78 -0.46
C LYS A 17 -1.36 -2.32 -1.30
N GLU A 18 -1.96 -3.44 -0.92
CA GLU A 18 -3.16 -3.97 -1.60
C GLU A 18 -4.31 -2.96 -1.53
N HIS A 19 -4.57 -2.36 -0.37
CA HIS A 19 -5.58 -1.29 -0.27
C HIS A 19 -5.27 -0.07 -1.12
N VAL A 20 -3.99 0.29 -1.27
CA VAL A 20 -3.57 1.37 -2.17
C VAL A 20 -3.74 0.97 -3.64
N GLU A 21 -3.53 -0.30 -4.00
CA GLU A 21 -3.82 -0.83 -5.34
C GLU A 21 -5.32 -0.75 -5.63
N GLU A 22 -6.18 -1.12 -4.70
CA GLU A 22 -7.64 -1.01 -4.92
C GLU A 22 -8.10 0.44 -5.11
N LYS A 23 -7.41 1.40 -4.47
CA LYS A 23 -7.72 2.84 -4.52
C LYS A 23 -7.16 3.54 -5.76
N GLU A 24 -5.90 3.28 -6.07
CA GLU A 24 -5.13 3.98 -7.12
C GLU A 24 -4.87 3.12 -8.36
N GLY A 25 -5.01 1.80 -8.22
CA GLY A 25 -4.71 0.80 -9.23
C GLY A 25 -3.22 0.43 -9.38
N ILE A 26 -2.36 0.97 -8.52
CA ILE A 26 -0.91 0.77 -8.64
C ILE A 26 -0.53 -0.58 -8.04
N PRO A 27 0.21 -1.47 -8.72
CA PRO A 27 0.59 -2.76 -8.14
C PRO A 27 1.56 -2.60 -6.94
N PRO A 28 1.48 -3.43 -5.90
CA PRO A 28 2.23 -3.31 -4.64
C PRO A 28 3.75 -3.33 -4.84
N GLN A 29 4.22 -3.96 -5.93
CA GLN A 29 5.62 -4.04 -6.31
C GLN A 29 6.18 -2.69 -6.80
N GLN A 30 5.32 -1.85 -7.38
CA GLN A 30 5.67 -0.48 -7.82
C GLN A 30 5.43 0.55 -6.70
N GLN A 31 4.74 0.19 -5.63
CA GLN A 31 4.48 1.09 -4.52
C GLN A 31 5.66 1.12 -3.54
N ARG A 32 6.19 2.32 -3.29
CA ARG A 32 7.14 2.57 -2.21
C ARG A 32 6.45 3.33 -1.09
N LEU A 33 6.17 2.63 0.00
CA LEU A 33 5.62 3.22 1.21
C LEU A 33 6.73 3.75 2.10
N ILE A 34 6.63 5.03 2.45
CA ILE A 34 7.58 5.76 3.29
C ILE A 34 6.81 6.32 4.48
N TYR A 35 7.21 5.91 5.67
CA TYR A 35 6.59 6.30 6.93
C TYR A 35 7.64 6.88 7.88
N SER A 36 7.36 8.06 8.44
CA SER A 36 8.30 8.75 9.33
C SER A 36 9.71 8.92 8.72
N GLY A 37 9.80 9.11 7.40
CA GLY A 37 11.06 9.20 6.65
C GLY A 37 11.79 7.86 6.44
N LYS A 38 11.17 6.73 6.79
CA LYS A 38 11.74 5.39 6.63
C LYS A 38 10.89 4.55 5.67
N GLN A 39 11.55 3.89 4.72
CA GLN A 39 10.87 2.95 3.84
C GLN A 39 10.33 1.78 4.67
N MET A 40 9.07 1.44 4.42
CA MET A 40 8.40 0.34 5.07
C MET A 40 8.68 -0.97 4.31
N ASN A 41 8.98 -2.01 5.08
CA ASN A 41 9.16 -3.38 4.62
C ASN A 41 7.86 -4.16 4.74
N ASP A 42 7.47 -4.87 3.68
CA ASP A 42 6.29 -5.75 3.59
C ASP A 42 6.26 -6.83 4.69
N GLU A 43 7.42 -7.37 5.07
CA GLU A 43 7.53 -8.36 6.15
C GLU A 43 7.15 -7.85 7.55
N LYS A 44 7.02 -6.52 7.73
CA LYS A 44 6.73 -5.89 9.03
C LYS A 44 5.29 -5.39 9.10
N THR A 45 4.70 -5.49 10.28
CA THR A 45 3.35 -5.01 10.56
C THR A 45 3.31 -3.52 10.91
N ALA A 46 2.15 -2.90 10.75
CA ALA A 46 1.87 -1.53 11.17
C ALA A 46 2.19 -1.30 12.66
N ALA A 47 1.83 -2.26 13.53
CA ALA A 47 2.20 -2.24 14.94
C ALA A 47 3.71 -2.20 15.15
N ASN A 48 4.47 -2.95 14.35
CA ASN A 48 5.93 -3.00 14.46
C ASN A 48 6.59 -1.66 14.08
N TYR A 49 5.98 -0.90 13.17
CA TYR A 49 6.38 0.48 12.88
C TYR A 49 5.83 1.51 13.86
N ARG A 50 5.05 1.07 14.87
CA ARG A 50 4.28 1.94 15.76
C ARG A 50 3.50 2.97 14.96
N ILE A 51 2.79 2.51 13.92
CA ILE A 51 1.88 3.38 13.22
C ILE A 51 0.81 3.82 14.22
N LEU A 52 0.68 5.12 14.39
CA LEU A 52 -0.36 5.76 15.19
C LEU A 52 -1.34 6.39 14.20
N GLY A 53 -2.64 6.19 14.43
CA GLY A 53 -3.68 6.83 13.63
C GLY A 53 -3.48 8.35 13.63
N GLY A 54 -3.54 8.96 12.44
CA GLY A 54 -3.30 10.39 12.23
C GLY A 54 -1.92 10.73 11.66
N LEU A 55 -1.07 9.75 11.37
CA LEU A 55 0.23 9.99 10.74
C LEU A 55 0.18 9.91 9.21
N VAL A 56 1.08 10.64 8.57
CA VAL A 56 1.16 10.76 7.11
C VAL A 56 2.03 9.65 6.54
N LEU A 57 1.45 8.84 5.65
CA LEU A 57 2.17 7.91 4.80
C LEU A 57 2.48 8.57 3.47
N HIS A 58 3.74 8.56 3.08
CA HIS A 58 4.18 8.99 1.75
C HIS A 58 4.24 7.77 0.84
N LEU A 59 3.39 7.76 -0.19
CA LEU A 59 3.46 6.82 -1.30
C LEU A 59 4.28 7.47 -2.42
N VAL A 60 5.31 6.77 -2.87
CA VAL A 60 6.11 7.15 -4.03
C VAL A 60 6.07 6.00 -5.03
N LEU A 61 5.83 6.32 -6.31
CA LEU A 61 5.91 5.34 -7.38
C LEU A 61 7.37 4.96 -7.64
N ALA A 62 7.70 3.67 -7.56
CA ALA A 62 9.00 3.16 -8.00
C ALA A 62 8.96 2.95 -9.53
N PRO A 63 9.82 3.61 -10.31
CA PRO A 63 9.90 3.35 -11.74
C PRO A 63 10.56 1.98 -11.96
N ARG A 64 9.77 0.96 -12.27
CA ARG A 64 10.28 -0.19 -13.02
C ARG A 64 9.74 -0.06 -14.45
N GLY A 65 10.67 -0.11 -15.39
CA GLY A 65 10.41 0.12 -16.79
C GLY A 65 9.29 -0.75 -17.33
N GLU A 66 8.58 -0.17 -18.27
CA GLU A 66 7.71 -0.79 -19.27
C GLU A 66 8.22 -2.18 -19.67
N GLY A 67 7.72 -3.20 -18.98
CA GLY A 67 7.94 -4.61 -19.26
C GLY A 67 6.71 -5.15 -19.96
N SER A 68 6.65 -4.91 -21.26
CA SER A 68 5.65 -5.44 -22.19
C SER A 68 5.81 -6.96 -22.34
N ASP A 69 5.27 -7.76 -21.41
CA ASP A 69 4.95 -9.18 -21.66
C ASP A 69 3.87 -9.67 -20.67
N GLY A 70 2.60 -9.50 -21.03
CA GLY A 70 1.44 -10.01 -20.27
C GLY A 70 0.11 -9.52 -20.88
N PRO A 71 -0.92 -10.38 -21.02
CA PRO A 71 -2.12 -10.06 -21.78
C PRO A 71 -2.93 -8.89 -21.17
N SER A 72 -3.23 -7.95 -22.05
CA SER A 72 -3.87 -6.65 -21.84
C SER A 72 -5.26 -6.68 -21.16
N ILE A 73 -5.37 -6.53 -19.83
CA ILE A 73 -6.58 -5.95 -19.20
C ILE A 73 -6.27 -4.99 -18.02
N LEU A 74 -5.06 -4.46 -17.91
CA LEU A 74 -4.82 -3.34 -17.00
C LEU A 74 -4.78 -2.03 -17.81
N PRO A 75 -5.59 -1.01 -17.48
CA PRO A 75 -5.53 0.28 -18.16
C PRO A 75 -4.09 0.83 -18.06
N PRO A 76 -3.65 1.62 -19.03
CA PRO A 76 -2.31 2.21 -19.00
C PRO A 76 -2.23 3.12 -17.78
N TYR A 77 -1.64 2.62 -16.70
CA TYR A 77 -1.37 3.43 -15.53
C TYR A 77 -0.40 4.52 -15.97
N PRO A 78 -0.78 5.80 -15.91
CA PRO A 78 0.12 6.86 -16.28
C PRO A 78 1.33 6.78 -15.36
N VAL A 79 2.52 6.51 -15.93
CA VAL A 79 3.83 6.52 -15.26
C VAL A 79 4.25 7.96 -14.92
N ALA A 80 3.29 8.82 -14.58
CA ALA A 80 3.58 10.08 -13.95
C ALA A 80 4.21 9.76 -12.60
N HIS A 81 5.28 10.48 -12.24
CA HIS A 81 5.87 10.44 -10.91
C HIS A 81 4.78 10.86 -9.91
N LYS A 82 3.99 9.88 -9.44
CA LYS A 82 2.84 10.11 -8.58
C LYS A 82 3.34 9.96 -7.16
N GLU A 83 3.58 11.10 -6.53
CA GLU A 83 3.78 11.21 -5.09
C GLU A 83 2.42 11.51 -4.48
N ALA A 84 1.97 10.64 -3.57
CA ALA A 84 0.70 10.80 -2.89
C ALA A 84 0.91 10.68 -1.38
N SER A 85 0.28 11.56 -0.61
CA SER A 85 0.32 11.52 0.84
C SER A 85 -1.04 11.09 1.37
N TYR A 86 -1.04 10.02 2.15
CA TYR A 86 -2.23 9.45 2.78
C TYR A 86 -2.18 9.62 4.29
N ILE A 87 -3.32 9.91 4.91
CA ILE A 87 -3.45 9.83 6.37
C ILE A 87 -3.81 8.40 6.74
N LEU A 88 -2.99 7.79 7.60
CA LEU A 88 -3.28 6.47 8.16
C LEU A 88 -4.32 6.63 9.25
N SER A 89 -5.47 5.98 9.06
CA SER A 89 -6.53 5.90 10.05
C SER A 89 -6.50 4.49 10.65
N LEU A 90 -6.31 4.38 11.97
CA LEU A 90 -6.44 3.11 12.66
C LEU A 90 -7.91 2.93 13.00
N SER A 91 -8.66 2.18 12.18
CA SER A 91 -10.04 1.82 12.49
C SER A 91 -10.11 0.37 12.98
N GLY A 92 -10.65 0.15 14.18
CA GLY A 92 -11.24 -1.13 14.54
C GLY A 92 -10.28 -2.21 15.07
N THR A 93 -10.89 -3.19 15.75
CA THR A 93 -10.31 -4.39 16.37
C THR A 93 -9.92 -5.44 15.33
N PRO A 94 -8.82 -6.18 15.55
CA PRO A 94 -8.17 -7.04 14.55
C PRO A 94 -9.17 -7.97 13.86
N GLU A 95 -9.47 -7.71 12.59
CA GLU A 95 -10.28 -8.58 11.76
C GLU A 95 -9.47 -9.85 11.43
N PRO A 96 -10.07 -11.05 11.43
CA PRO A 96 -9.34 -12.25 11.05
C PRO A 96 -8.90 -12.15 9.58
N LEU A 97 -7.57 -12.21 9.39
CA LEU A 97 -6.87 -12.14 8.11
C LEU A 97 -7.62 -12.91 7.01
N PRO A 98 -7.76 -12.35 5.79
CA PRO A 98 -8.31 -13.09 4.66
C PRO A 98 -7.49 -14.37 4.43
N PRO A 99 -8.14 -15.51 4.09
CA PRO A 99 -7.42 -16.73 3.80
C PRO A 99 -6.46 -16.52 2.63
N PRO A 100 -5.26 -17.13 2.65
CA PRO A 100 -4.28 -16.97 1.58
C PRO A 100 -4.89 -17.40 0.24
N LEU A 101 -4.60 -16.64 -0.82
CA LEU A 101 -5.13 -16.81 -2.18
C LEU A 101 -4.72 -18.15 -2.85
N ASP A 102 -3.93 -18.97 -2.16
CA ASP A 102 -3.38 -20.26 -2.60
C ASP A 102 -4.19 -21.50 -2.18
N ALA A 103 -5.45 -21.34 -1.76
CA ALA A 103 -6.34 -22.47 -1.49
C ALA A 103 -7.32 -22.72 -2.65
N GLN A 104 -6.84 -23.36 -3.73
CA GLN A 104 -7.64 -23.97 -4.79
C GLN A 104 -7.30 -25.44 -4.99
#